data_AF-A0A0A9W271-F1
#
_entry.id   AF-A0A0A9W271-F1
#
_cell.length_a   1.000
_cell.length_b   1.000
_cell.length_c   1.000
_cell.angle_alpha   90.00
_cell.angle_beta   90.00
_cell.angle_gamma   90.00
#
_symmetry.space_group_name_H-M   'P 1'
#
loop_
_entity.id
_entity.type
_entity.pdbx_description
1 polymer ?
#
loop_
_entity_poly.entity_id
_entity_poly.type
_entity_poly.pdbx_seq_one_letter_code
_entity_poly.pdbx_strand_id
1 'polypeptide(L)'
;SGKMTRKPFPKNCRDGAREKLEVIHSDVVGPMKYNTPRGRRYFVTFIDEYTRYTRIYFMKQKSEVLEHFKNYKNEVENYTGKKVKFLQSDNGTEYVNTEFDKYLKQFGIQRRLSA
;
A
#
# COMPACT_ATOMS: atom_id res chain seq x y z
N SER A 1 26.22 34.40 5.62
CA SER A 1 26.37 33.01 5.12
C SER A 1 25.95 32.03 6.20
N GLY A 2 24.77 31.43 6.08
CA GLY A 2 24.30 30.40 7.02
C GLY A 2 24.06 29.10 6.27
N LYS A 3 25.06 28.19 6.25
CA LYS A 3 24.82 26.81 5.80
C LYS A 3 24.14 26.09 6.95
N MET A 4 22.86 25.77 6.79
CA MET A 4 22.17 24.88 7.71
C MET A 4 22.66 23.46 7.46
N THR A 5 23.52 22.96 8.33
CA THR A 5 23.96 21.56 8.30
C THR A 5 22.80 20.69 8.77
N ARG A 6 22.18 19.96 7.85
CA ARG A 6 21.17 18.94 8.17
C ARG A 6 21.85 17.87 9.03
N LYS A 7 21.37 17.68 10.26
CA LYS A 7 21.79 16.52 11.07
C LYS A 7 21.49 15.24 10.27
N PRO A 8 22.37 14.22 10.30
CA PRO A 8 22.03 12.93 9.73
C PRO A 8 20.72 12.47 10.36
N PHE A 9 19.82 11.94 9.54
CA PHE A 9 18.59 11.36 10.05
C PHE A 9 18.95 10.38 11.14
N PRO A 10 18.29 10.42 12.31
CA PRO A 10 18.34 9.27 13.20
C PRO A 10 17.96 8.08 12.33
N LYS A 11 18.84 7.07 12.28
CA LYS A 11 18.45 5.76 11.75
C LYS A 11 17.33 5.31 12.68
N ASN A 12 16.09 5.66 12.33
CA ASN A 12 14.95 5.02 12.93
C ASN A 12 15.10 3.57 12.50
N CYS A 13 15.72 2.74 13.35
CA CYS A 13 15.50 1.31 13.37
C CYS A 13 14.03 1.09 13.76
N ARG A 14 13.11 1.46 12.88
CA ARG A 14 12.01 0.53 12.63
C ARG A 14 12.72 -0.55 11.84
N ASP A 15 13.04 -1.67 12.47
CA ASP A 15 13.56 -2.81 11.72
C ASP A 15 12.62 -2.97 10.52
N GLY A 16 13.15 -2.76 9.32
CA GLY A 16 12.37 -2.90 8.10
C GLY A 16 11.76 -4.29 8.05
N ALA A 17 10.81 -4.49 7.12
CA ALA A 17 10.26 -5.82 6.91
C ALA A 17 11.39 -6.87 6.86
N ARG A 18 11.32 -7.87 7.73
CA ARG A 18 12.30 -8.94 7.91
C ARG A 18 12.01 -10.14 7.02
N GLU A 19 10.77 -10.25 6.54
CA GLU A 19 10.35 -11.29 5.60
C GLU A 19 9.36 -10.78 4.53
N LYS A 20 9.19 -11.58 3.48
CA LYS A 20 8.20 -11.34 2.41
C LYS A 20 6.79 -11.21 2.99
N LEU A 21 6.02 -10.27 2.47
CA LEU A 21 4.64 -9.96 2.85
C LEU A 21 4.47 -9.44 4.29
N GLU A 22 5.54 -9.11 5.00
CA GLU A 22 5.38 -8.51 6.33
C GLU A 22 4.72 -7.14 6.23
N VAL A 23 5.25 -6.22 5.41
CA VAL A 23 4.68 -4.88 5.22
C VAL A 23 4.43 -4.63 3.74
N ILE A 24 3.17 -4.36 3.41
CA ILE A 24 2.76 -3.90 2.09
C ILE A 24 2.50 -2.40 2.15
N HIS A 25 3.25 -1.62 1.40
CA HIS A 25 2.99 -0.20 1.20
C HIS A 25 2.00 -0.01 0.06
N SER A 26 1.03 0.87 0.26
CA SER A 26 -0.01 1.16 -0.73
C SER A 26 -0.20 2.65 -0.91
N ASP A 27 -0.34 3.07 -2.16
CA ASP A 27 -0.61 4.46 -2.54
C ASP A 27 -1.52 4.53 -3.78
N VAL A 28 -2.34 5.57 -3.86
CA VAL A 28 -3.22 5.85 -5.01
C VAL A 28 -2.73 7.07 -5.75
N VAL A 29 -2.41 6.87 -7.03
CA VAL A 29 -1.93 7.95 -7.91
C VAL A 29 -3.03 8.35 -8.89
N GLY A 30 -3.31 9.65 -8.97
CA GLY A 30 -4.21 10.25 -9.96
C GLY A 30 -5.02 11.45 -9.44
N PRO A 31 -5.91 12.02 -10.26
CA PRO A 31 -6.27 11.59 -11.62
C PRO A 31 -5.14 11.82 -12.64
N MET A 32 -4.91 10.86 -13.52
CA MET A 32 -3.95 10.96 -14.61
C MET A 32 -4.43 11.99 -15.66
N LYS A 33 -3.48 12.71 -16.25
CA LYS A 33 -3.76 13.72 -17.29
C LYS A 33 -4.46 13.12 -18.51
N TYR A 34 -4.10 11.89 -18.87
CA TYR A 34 -4.70 11.16 -19.97
C TYR A 34 -5.35 9.89 -19.43
N ASN A 35 -6.61 9.68 -19.79
CA ASN A 35 -7.33 8.47 -19.42
C ASN A 35 -6.86 7.32 -20.31
N THR A 36 -6.84 6.11 -19.75
CA THR A 36 -6.79 4.91 -20.61
C THR A 36 -8.02 4.88 -21.53
N PRO A 37 -7.99 4.17 -22.67
CA PRO A 37 -9.16 4.04 -23.56
C PRO A 37 -10.42 3.53 -22.85
N ARG A 38 -10.27 2.82 -21.72
CA ARG A 38 -11.38 2.30 -20.90
C ARG A 38 -11.78 3.24 -19.75
N GLY A 39 -11.32 4.49 -19.76
CA GLY A 39 -11.70 5.52 -18.78
C GLY A 39 -11.06 5.38 -17.40
N ARG A 40 -10.01 4.57 -17.24
CA ARG A 40 -9.25 4.47 -15.98
C ARG A 40 -8.35 5.69 -15.82
N ARG A 41 -8.42 6.33 -14.65
CA ARG A 41 -7.78 7.62 -14.35
C ARG A 41 -6.93 7.57 -13.10
N TYR A 42 -7.01 6.49 -12.33
CA TYR A 42 -6.20 6.27 -11.14
C TYR A 42 -5.44 4.96 -11.30
N PHE A 43 -4.38 4.78 -10.53
CA PHE A 43 -3.84 3.46 -10.25
C PHE A 43 -3.45 3.34 -8.79
N VAL A 44 -3.51 2.12 -8.25
CA VAL A 44 -3.00 1.79 -6.92
C VAL A 44 -1.73 0.95 -7.07
N THR A 45 -0.72 1.25 -6.26
CA THR A 45 0.48 0.43 -6.13
C THR A 45 0.41 -0.38 -4.83
N PHE A 46 0.75 -1.66 -4.87
CA PHE A 46 1.06 -2.47 -3.69
C PHE A 46 2.51 -2.90 -3.76
N ILE A 47 3.31 -2.47 -2.78
CA ILE A 47 4.76 -2.66 -2.76
C ILE A 47 5.12 -3.47 -1.53
N ASP A 48 5.69 -4.65 -1.72
CA ASP A 48 6.27 -5.43 -0.64
C ASP A 48 7.58 -4.80 -0.16
N GLU A 49 7.65 -4.42 1.11
CA GLU A 49 8.80 -3.69 1.64
C GLU A 49 10.10 -4.50 1.61
N TYR A 50 10.02 -5.82 1.81
CA TYR A 50 11.18 -6.70 1.86
C TYR A 50 11.73 -7.00 0.47
N THR A 51 10.90 -7.49 -0.46
CA THR A 51 11.32 -7.89 -1.81
C THR A 51 11.37 -6.75 -2.81
N ARG A 52 10.74 -5.61 -2.50
CA ARG A 52 10.49 -4.50 -3.44
C ARG A 52 9.58 -4.88 -4.62
N TYR A 53 8.95 -6.05 -4.56
CA TYR A 53 7.98 -6.46 -5.56
C TYR A 53 6.79 -5.49 -5.57
N THR A 54 6.46 -4.97 -6.75
CA THR A 54 5.41 -3.97 -6.94
C THR A 54 4.32 -4.50 -7.86
N ARG A 55 3.07 -4.40 -7.42
CA ARG A 55 1.88 -4.62 -8.24
C ARG A 55 1.15 -3.31 -8.47
N ILE A 56 0.68 -3.11 -9.70
CA ILE A 56 -0.08 -1.91 -10.10
C ILE A 56 -1.43 -2.35 -10.64
N TYR A 57 -2.50 -1.72 -10.17
CA TYR A 57 -3.85 -1.91 -10.70
C TYR A 57 -4.43 -0.57 -11.16
N PHE A 58 -4.89 -0.51 -12.41
CA PHE A 58 -5.56 0.67 -12.96
C PHE A 58 -7.04 0.70 -12.56
N MET A 59 -7.54 1.85 -12.13
CA MET A 59 -8.88 2.05 -11.58
C MET A 59 -9.61 3.22 -12.25
N LYS A 60 -10.94 3.16 -12.29
CA LYS A 60 -11.78 4.30 -12.69
C LYS A 60 -12.07 5.22 -11.49
N GLN A 61 -12.22 4.64 -10.30
CA GLN A 61 -12.54 5.31 -9.05
C GLN A 61 -11.62 4.82 -7.92
N LYS A 62 -11.34 5.69 -6.95
CA LYS A 62 -10.52 5.34 -5.79
C LYS A 62 -11.17 4.30 -4.87
N SER A 63 -12.50 4.15 -4.92
CA SER A 63 -13.23 3.13 -4.14
C SER A 63 -12.90 1.69 -4.58
N GLU A 64 -12.26 1.49 -5.73
CA GLU A 64 -11.87 0.17 -6.24
C GLU A 64 -10.65 -0.43 -5.50
N VAL A 65 -9.96 0.36 -4.66
CA VAL A 65 -8.72 -0.06 -3.96
C VAL A 65 -8.92 -1.32 -3.12
N LEU A 66 -10.02 -1.43 -2.37
CA LEU A 66 -10.27 -2.60 -1.52
C LEU A 66 -10.35 -3.89 -2.34
N GLU A 67 -11.04 -3.84 -3.49
CA GLU A 67 -11.18 -5.01 -4.36
C GLU A 67 -9.84 -5.40 -5.00
N HIS A 68 -9.03 -4.42 -5.40
CA HIS A 68 -7.68 -4.71 -5.87
C HIS A 68 -6.78 -5.26 -4.77
N PHE A 69 -6.91 -4.78 -3.52
CA PHE A 69 -6.15 -5.30 -2.39
C PHE A 69 -6.50 -6.77 -2.08
N LYS A 70 -7.79 -7.14 -2.12
CA LYS A 70 -8.24 -8.53 -1.97
C LYS A 70 -7.59 -9.46 -2.98
N ASN A 71 -7.63 -9.07 -4.26
CA ASN A 71 -7.05 -9.84 -5.36
C ASN A 71 -5.53 -9.96 -5.21
N TYR A 72 -4.85 -8.83 -4.95
CA TYR A 72 -3.43 -8.80 -4.68
C TYR A 72 -3.04 -9.76 -3.54
N LYS A 73 -3.69 -9.63 -2.38
CA LYS A 73 -3.44 -10.48 -1.20
C LYS A 73 -3.60 -11.96 -1.56
N ASN A 74 -4.72 -12.34 -2.18
CA ASN A 74 -4.97 -13.74 -2.51
C ASN A 74 -3.91 -14.31 -3.46
N GLU A 75 -3.53 -13.56 -4.49
CA GLU A 75 -2.45 -13.95 -5.40
C GLU A 75 -1.12 -14.16 -4.65
N VAL A 76 -0.63 -13.14 -3.94
CA VAL A 76 0.71 -13.18 -3.34
C VAL A 76 0.81 -14.17 -2.19
N GLU A 77 -0.25 -14.35 -1.40
CA GLU A 77 -0.27 -15.36 -0.34
C GLU A 77 -0.29 -16.79 -0.93
N ASN A 78 -1.03 -17.01 -2.02
CA ASN A 78 -1.06 -18.30 -2.70
C ASN A 78 0.31 -18.65 -3.31
N TYR A 79 0.97 -17.69 -3.97
CA TYR A 79 2.28 -17.92 -4.58
C TYR A 79 3.41 -18.14 -3.58
N THR A 80 3.33 -17.54 -2.39
CA THR A 80 4.45 -17.53 -1.43
C THR A 80 4.25 -18.48 -0.25
N GLY A 81 3.02 -18.90 0.03
CA GLY A 81 2.65 -19.59 1.26
C GLY A 81 2.77 -18.72 2.52
N LYS A 82 3.04 -17.42 2.37
CA LYS A 82 3.15 -16.43 3.45
C LYS A 82 1.87 -15.59 3.54
N LYS A 83 1.71 -14.85 4.63
CA LYS A 83 0.54 -14.00 4.90
C LYS A 83 0.93 -12.54 4.97
N VAL A 84 0.05 -11.68 4.46
CA VAL A 84 0.20 -10.22 4.63
C VAL A 84 -0.02 -9.89 6.11
N LYS A 85 0.94 -9.21 6.76
CA LYS A 85 0.82 -8.85 8.19
C LYS A 85 0.38 -7.40 8.39
N PHE A 86 0.98 -6.49 7.63
CA PHE A 86 0.73 -5.06 7.74
C PHE A 86 0.40 -4.43 6.39
N LEU A 87 -0.60 -3.55 6.38
CA LEU A 87 -0.87 -2.64 5.29
C LEU A 87 -0.50 -1.22 5.73
N GLN A 88 0.51 -0.64 5.09
CA GLN A 88 0.91 0.76 5.26
C GLN A 88 0.28 1.61 4.15
N SER A 89 -0.55 2.59 4.51
CA SER A 89 -1.13 3.55 3.57
C SER A 89 -1.13 4.97 4.14
N ASP A 90 -1.53 5.95 3.34
CA ASP A 90 -1.92 7.25 3.85
C ASP A 90 -3.31 7.20 4.52
N ASN A 91 -3.77 8.35 5.02
CA ASN A 91 -5.11 8.53 5.61
C ASN A 91 -6.21 8.76 4.55
N GLY A 92 -6.00 8.33 3.30
CA GLY A 92 -6.99 8.44 2.24
C GLY A 92 -8.30 7.73 2.60
N THR A 93 -9.43 8.32 2.24
CA THR A 93 -10.77 7.77 2.54
C THR A 93 -11.04 6.46 1.81
N GLU A 94 -10.33 6.21 0.70
CA GLU A 94 -10.29 4.92 0.02
C GLU A 94 -9.76 3.78 0.90
N TYR A 95 -8.87 4.09 1.86
CA TYR A 95 -8.33 3.13 2.82
C TYR A 95 -9.10 3.18 4.14
N VAL A 96 -9.41 4.38 4.64
CA VAL A 96 -10.04 4.58 5.95
C VAL A 96 -11.57 4.56 5.82
N ASN A 97 -12.13 3.35 5.77
CA ASN A 97 -13.57 3.13 5.81
C ASN A 97 -13.92 1.78 6.47
N THR A 98 -15.17 1.65 6.90
CA THR A 98 -15.69 0.50 7.65
C THR A 98 -15.52 -0.83 6.92
N GLU A 99 -15.68 -0.85 5.60
CA GLU A 99 -15.55 -2.09 4.82
C GLU A 99 -14.12 -2.58 4.78
N PHE A 100 -13.18 -1.66 4.55
CA PHE A 100 -11.75 -1.96 4.56
C PHE A 100 -11.31 -2.42 5.95
N ASP A 101 -11.74 -1.74 7.01
CA ASP A 101 -11.43 -2.13 8.39
C ASP A 101 -11.95 -3.53 8.74
N LYS A 102 -13.20 -3.84 8.37
CA LYS A 102 -13.79 -5.17 8.56
C LYS A 102 -12.96 -6.23 7.85
N TYR A 103 -12.55 -5.97 6.60
CA TYR A 103 -11.74 -6.89 5.82
C TYR A 103 -10.36 -7.12 6.47
N LEU A 104 -9.65 -6.06 6.87
CA LEU A 104 -8.34 -6.22 7.52
C LEU A 104 -8.45 -7.01 8.83
N LYS A 105 -9.46 -6.71 9.66
CA LYS A 105 -9.73 -7.44 10.90
C LYS A 105 -10.03 -8.92 10.65
N GLN A 106 -10.82 -9.25 9.62
CA GLN A 106 -11.15 -10.63 9.25
C GLN A 106 -9.89 -11.47 8.99
N PHE A 107 -8.85 -10.88 8.42
CA PHE A 107 -7.60 -11.57 8.09
C PHE A 107 -6.45 -11.30 9.06
N GLY A 108 -6.72 -10.61 10.18
CA GLY A 108 -5.69 -10.26 11.16
C GLY A 108 -4.61 -9.31 10.64
N ILE A 109 -4.90 -8.55 9.59
CA ILE A 109 -3.95 -7.60 8.99
C ILE A 109 -4.00 -6.30 9.79
N GLN A 110 -2.86 -5.84 10.26
CA GLN A 110 -2.77 -4.59 11.00
C GLN A 110 -2.55 -3.41 10.06
N ARG A 111 -3.38 -2.39 10.22
CA ARG A 111 -3.24 -1.13 9.50
C ARG A 111 -2.14 -0.28 10.13
N ARG A 112 -1.27 0.27 9.31
CA ARG A 112 -0.32 1.32 9.66
C ARG A 112 -0.60 2.53 8.77
N LEU A 113 -0.74 3.69 9.37
CA LEU A 113 -1.04 4.92 8.65
C LEU A 113 0.19 5.82 8.66
N SER A 114 0.45 6.49 7.54
CA SER A 114 1.47 7.53 7.48
C SER A 114 0.99 8.74 8.29
N ALA A 115 1.91 9.37 9.03
CA ALA A 115 1.64 10.58 9.80
C ALA A 115 1.42 11.79 8.88
#